data_AF-A0A358M3S9-F1
#
_entry.id   AF-A0A358M3S9-F1
#
_cell.length_a   1.000
_cell.length_b   1.000
_cell.length_c   1.000
_cell.angle_alpha   90.00
_cell.angle_beta   90.00
_cell.angle_gamma   90.00
#
_symmetry.space_group_name_H-M   'P 1'
#
loop_
_entity.id
_entity.type
_entity.pdbx_description
1 polymer ?
#
loop_
_entity_poly.entity_id
_entity_poly.type
_entity_poly.pdbx_seq_one_letter_code
_entity_poly.pdbx_strand_id
1 'polypeptide(L)' 'PSAQLMAKENGFAQIRLGSGEVRMIPILCKATIGQVGNLDHENISLGKAGRKRWMGIRPTVR' A
#
# COMPACT_ATOMS: atom_id res chain seq x y z
N PRO A 1 5.38 2.44 -1.67
CA PRO A 1 4.56 1.22 -1.85
C PRO A 1 4.58 0.67 -3.29
N SER A 2 5.09 -0.55 -3.47
CA SER A 2 5.20 -1.26 -4.76
C SER A 2 4.88 -2.74 -4.57
N ALA A 3 4.43 -3.40 -5.63
CA ALA A 3 4.25 -4.85 -5.68
C ALA A 3 5.19 -5.44 -6.74
N GLN A 4 5.68 -6.66 -6.51
CA GLN A 4 6.62 -7.34 -7.40
C GLN A 4 5.96 -8.56 -8.03
N LEU A 5 6.12 -8.72 -9.33
CA LEU A 5 5.66 -9.90 -10.06
C LEU A 5 6.73 -11.00 -9.95
N MET A 6 6.37 -12.15 -9.40
CA MET A 6 7.29 -13.26 -9.16
C MET A 6 7.22 -14.29 -10.30
N ALA A 7 6.02 -14.79 -10.60
CA ALA A 7 5.79 -15.82 -11.59
C ALA A 7 4.43 -15.65 -12.28
N LYS A 8 4.29 -16.22 -13.48
CA LYS A 8 3.03 -16.31 -14.22
C LYS A 8 2.79 -17.78 -14.61
N GLU A 9 1.77 -18.40 -14.07
CA GLU A 9 1.47 -19.82 -14.32
C GLU A 9 -0.04 -20.05 -14.40
N ASN A 10 -0.47 -20.90 -15.34
CA ASN A 10 -1.85 -21.37 -15.49
C ASN A 10 -2.95 -20.28 -15.43
N GLY A 11 -2.71 -19.12 -16.05
CA GLY A 11 -3.67 -18.01 -16.08
C GLY A 11 -3.71 -17.14 -14.82
N PHE A 12 -2.81 -17.37 -13.87
CA PHE A 12 -2.62 -16.56 -12.67
C PHE A 12 -1.20 -16.00 -12.60
N ALA A 13 -1.08 -14.78 -12.10
CA ALA A 13 0.18 -14.14 -11.75
C ALA A 13 0.38 -14.20 -10.24
N GLN A 14 1.54 -14.67 -9.81
CA GLN A 14 1.97 -14.61 -8.43
C GLN A 14 2.64 -13.25 -8.18
N ILE A 15 2.03 -12.46 -7.29
CA ILE A 15 2.48 -11.11 -6.96
C ILE A 15 2.80 -11.03 -5.46
N ARG A 16 3.97 -10.49 -5.13
CA ARG A 16 4.32 -10.08 -3.77
C ARG A 16 3.79 -8.68 -3.54
N LEU A 17 2.87 -8.55 -2.60
CA LEU A 17 2.24 -7.28 -2.23
C LEU A 17 3.19 -6.43 -1.38
N GLY A 18 2.90 -5.13 -1.29
CA GLY A 18 3.63 -4.21 -0.41
C GLY A 18 3.52 -4.55 1.08
N SER A 19 2.53 -5.38 1.47
CA SER A 19 2.40 -5.96 2.81
C SER A 19 3.40 -7.09 3.09
N GLY A 20 4.12 -7.58 2.06
CA GLY A 20 5.01 -8.74 2.16
C GLY A 20 4.36 -10.08 1.83
N GLU A 21 3.03 -10.13 1.76
CA GLU A 21 2.27 -11.34 1.39
C GLU A 21 2.42 -11.68 -0.09
N VAL A 22 2.41 -12.97 -0.41
CA VAL A 22 2.40 -13.47 -1.80
C VAL A 22 0.99 -13.93 -2.14
N ARG A 23 0.41 -13.37 -3.19
CA ARG A 23 -0.96 -13.67 -3.61
C ARG A 23 -1.04 -13.97 -5.11
N MET A 24 -1.90 -14.91 -5.46
CA MET A 24 -2.22 -15.23 -6.86
C MET A 24 -3.36 -14.33 -7.34
N ILE A 25 -3.17 -13.68 -8.48
CA ILE A 25 -4.12 -12.75 -9.11
C ILE A 25 -4.38 -13.22 -10.54
N PRO A 26 -5.63 -13.25 -11.03
CA PRO A 26 -5.92 -13.62 -12.42
C PRO A 26 -5.17 -12.73 -13.42
N ILE A 27 -4.70 -13.31 -14.52
CA ILE A 27 -3.91 -12.59 -15.54
C ILE A 27 -4.70 -11.52 -16.30
N LEU A 28 -6.03 -11.56 -16.22
CA LEU A 28 -6.94 -10.57 -16.82
C LEU A 28 -6.92 -9.22 -16.08
N CYS A 29 -6.39 -9.16 -14.87
CA CYS A 29 -6.31 -7.92 -14.10
C CYS A 29 -5.26 -6.97 -14.69
N LYS A 30 -5.62 -5.69 -14.81
CA LYS A 30 -4.70 -4.64 -15.24
C LYS A 30 -3.82 -4.18 -14.07
N ALA A 31 -2.54 -3.94 -14.34
CA ALA A 31 -1.61 -3.36 -13.40
C ALA A 31 -0.84 -2.21 -14.08
N THR A 32 -0.48 -1.20 -13.29
CA THR A 32 0.34 -0.06 -13.75
C THR A 32 1.77 -0.28 -13.31
N ILE A 33 2.72 -0.06 -14.22
CA ILE A 33 4.15 -0.17 -13.93
C ILE A 33 4.57 1.04 -13.09
N GLY A 34 5.30 0.76 -12.00
CA GLY A 34 5.89 1.79 -11.15
C GLY A 34 5.55 1.61 -9.67
N GLN A 35 6.10 2.50 -8.86
CA GLN A 35 5.81 2.61 -7.43
C GLN A 35 4.82 3.76 -7.20
N VAL A 36 3.95 3.62 -6.20
CA VAL A 36 3.12 4.74 -5.75
C VAL A 36 4.04 5.84 -5.21
N GLY A 37 3.91 7.05 -5.74
CA GLY A 37 4.69 8.22 -5.31
C GLY A 37 4.39 8.66 -3.88
N ASN A 38 5.05 9.73 -3.42
CA ASN A 38 4.97 10.25 -2.04
C ASN A 38 5.57 9.31 -0.98
N LEU A 39 6.83 8.89 -1.18
CA LEU A 39 7.57 8.04 -0.24
C LEU A 39 7.76 8.70 1.13
N ASP A 40 7.88 10.03 1.16
CA ASP A 40 8.07 10.79 2.40
C ASP A 40 6.78 10.97 3.21
N HIS A 41 5.64 10.43 2.75
CA HIS A 41 4.39 10.50 3.50
C HIS A 41 4.51 9.89 4.90
N GLU A 42 5.29 8.82 5.04
CA GLU A 42 5.54 8.15 6.32
C GLU A 42 6.39 9.01 7.28
N ASN A 43 7.21 9.91 6.74
CA ASN A 43 8.08 10.80 7.53
C ASN A 43 7.35 12.07 8.01
N ILE A 44 6.07 12.26 7.67
CA ILE A 44 5.32 13.46 8.05
C ILE A 44 4.96 13.40 9.54
N SER A 45 5.63 14.21 10.35
CA SER A 45 5.20 14.48 11.72
C SER A 45 3.99 15.41 11.75
N LEU A 46 2.91 14.99 12.42
CA LEU A 46 1.69 15.80 12.55
C LEU A 46 1.88 17.03 13.45
N GLY A 47 2.89 17.02 14.33
CA GLY A 47 3.31 18.10 15.22
C GLY A 47 2.30 18.49 16.31
N LYS A 48 1.04 18.79 15.94
CA LYS A 48 -0.02 19.28 16.83
C LYS A 48 -1.23 18.36 16.85
N ALA A 49 -1.89 18.28 18.02
CA ALA A 49 -3.13 17.52 18.20
C ALA A 49 -4.27 17.97 17.25
N GLY A 50 -4.30 19.26 16.89
CA GLY A 50 -5.28 19.80 15.94
C GLY A 50 -5.19 19.18 14.54
N ARG A 51 -3.98 18.85 14.06
CA ARG A 51 -3.80 18.28 12.72
C ARG A 51 -4.31 16.83 12.65
N LYS A 52 -4.19 16.09 13.75
CA LYS A 52 -4.80 14.76 13.91
C LYS A 52 -6.33 14.83 13.90
N ARG A 53 -6.92 15.88 14.50
CA ARG A 53 -8.37 16.13 14.43
C ARG A 53 -8.85 16.49 13.01
N TRP A 54 -8.07 17.23 12.23
CA TRP A 54 -8.40 17.52 10.82
C TRP A 54 -8.44 16.27 9.94
N MET A 55 -7.71 15.21 10.33
CA MET A 55 -7.73 13.90 9.67
C MET A 55 -8.89 13.00 10.15
N GLY A 56 -9.82 13.52 10.96
CA GLY A 56 -10.97 12.77 11.48
C GLY A 56 -10.64 11.81 12.64
N ILE A 57 -9.39 11.78 13.11
CA ILE A 57 -8.99 10.89 14.21
C ILE A 57 -9.31 11.57 15.54
N ARG A 58 -10.19 10.93 16.33
CA ARG A 58 -10.55 11.36 17.69
C ARG A 58 -9.55 10.80 18.71
N PRO A 59 -9.37 11.46 19.87
CA PRO A 59 -8.52 10.92 20.93
C PRO A 59 -9.09 9.59 21.45
N THR A 60 -8.25 8.57 21.45
CA THR A 60 -8.54 7.25 22.05
C THR A 60 -8.19 7.28 23.54
N VAL A 61 -9.12 6.82 24.38
CA VAL A 61 -8.85 6.58 25.81
C VAL A 61 -8.05 5.28 25.93
N ARG A 62 -7.04 5.25 26.80
CA ARG A 62 -6.15 4.11 27.00
C ARG A 62 -6.72 3.14 28.04
#